data_AF-A0A4Y2AIJ0-F1
#
_entry.id   AF-A0A4Y2AIJ0-F1
#
_cell.length_a   1.000
_cell.length_b   1.000
_cell.length_c   1.000
_cell.angle_alpha   90.00
_cell.angle_beta   90.00
_cell.angle_gamma   90.00
#
_symmetry.space_group_name_H-M   'P 1'
#
loop_
_entity.id
_entity.type
_entity.pdbx_description
1 polymer ?
#
loop_
_entity_poly.entity_id
_entity_poly.type
_entity_poly.pdbx_seq_one_letter_code
_entity_poly.pdbx_strand_id
1 'polypeptide(L)'
;MELKKVFGDTQLCVRRAKDILKCRAQKSGESTQSYIQDVLGLCHQIESNMPEDKVSHLMKGIAEDVYRALLTKEIRTTADFIKWCQHIEEMQQRRI
;
A
#
# COMPACT_ATOMS: atom_id res chain seq x y z
N MET A 1 2.91 20.88 30.31
CA MET A 1 3.23 21.39 28.95
C MET A 1 3.53 20.24 27.97
N GLU A 2 2.98 19.04 28.20
CA GLU A 2 3.32 17.81 27.43
C GLU A 2 2.34 17.54 26.28
N LEU A 3 1.05 17.82 26.48
CA LEU A 3 0.01 17.59 25.46
C LEU A 3 0.31 18.34 24.15
N LYS A 4 0.75 19.60 24.18
CA LYS A 4 1.03 20.34 22.92
C LYS A 4 2.17 19.74 22.10
N LYS A 5 3.19 19.13 22.73
CA LYS A 5 4.29 18.46 22.01
C LYS A 5 3.80 17.17 21.34
N VAL A 6 3.12 16.30 22.10
CA VAL A 6 2.62 15.01 21.59
C VAL A 6 1.65 15.19 20.41
N PHE A 7 0.78 16.21 20.47
CA PHE A 7 -0.13 16.53 19.37
C PHE A 7 0.60 17.11 18.16
N GLY A 8 1.62 17.95 18.36
CA GLY A 8 2.46 18.47 17.29
C GLY A 8 3.24 17.36 16.56
N ASP A 9 3.80 16.42 17.32
CA ASP A 9 4.56 15.29 16.79
C ASP A 9 3.68 14.30 16.03
N THR A 10 2.47 14.05 16.54
CA THR A 10 1.49 13.16 15.87
C THR A 10 1.02 13.76 14.53
N GLN A 11 0.73 15.06 14.48
CA GLN A 11 0.36 15.72 13.23
C GLN A 11 1.52 15.74 12.22
N LEU A 12 2.76 15.93 12.69
CA LEU A 12 3.95 15.87 11.84
C LEU A 12 4.16 14.46 11.26
N CYS A 13 3.98 13.42 12.08
CA CYS A 13 4.06 12.02 11.65
C CYS A 13 2.99 11.67 10.62
N VAL A 14 1.74 12.07 10.82
CA VAL A 14 0.66 11.84 9.84
C VAL A 14 0.94 12.55 8.52
N ARG A 15 1.44 13.78 8.55
CA ARG A 15 1.82 14.51 7.32
C ARG A 15 2.92 13.78 6.55
N ARG A 16 3.97 13.34 7.25
CA ARG A 16 5.06 12.56 6.64
C ARG A 16 4.55 11.23 6.06
N ALA A 17 3.72 10.50 6.79
CA ALA A 17 3.13 9.25 6.32
C ALA A 17 2.32 9.48 5.03
N LYS A 18 1.52 10.55 4.97
CA LYS A 18 0.79 10.93 3.74
C LYS A 18 1.72 11.22 2.57
N ASP A 19 2.80 11.95 2.79
CA ASP A 19 3.74 12.28 1.71
C ASP A 19 4.50 11.04 1.22
N ILE A 20 4.88 10.13 2.12
CA ILE A 20 5.44 8.83 1.76
C ILE A 20 4.42 8.02 0.95
N LEU A 21 3.20 7.87 1.45
CA LEU A 21 2.15 7.09 0.81
C LEU A 21 1.75 7.63 -0.58
N LYS A 22 1.84 8.95 -0.80
CA LYS A 22 1.64 9.57 -2.12
C LYS A 22 2.65 9.08 -3.14
N CYS A 23 3.93 9.00 -2.76
CA CYS A 23 5.05 8.65 -3.63
C CYS A 23 5.43 7.16 -3.57
N ARG A 24 4.72 6.36 -2.77
CA ARG A 24 5.08 4.97 -2.55
C ARG A 24 4.81 4.10 -3.77
N ALA A 25 5.89 3.60 -4.37
CA ALA A 25 5.88 2.59 -5.43
C ALA A 25 6.78 1.41 -5.03
N GLN A 26 6.45 0.20 -5.51
CA GLN A 26 7.21 -1.03 -5.32
C GLN A 26 8.59 -0.87 -5.94
N LYS A 27 9.63 -1.13 -5.16
CA LYS A 27 11.02 -0.97 -5.61
C LYS A 27 11.47 -2.18 -6.43
N SER A 28 12.48 -1.99 -7.27
CA SER A 28 13.15 -3.11 -7.93
C SER A 28 13.75 -4.05 -6.87
N GLY A 29 13.44 -5.35 -6.97
CA GLY A 29 13.84 -6.36 -5.99
C GLY A 29 13.01 -6.41 -4.70
N GLU A 30 12.02 -5.52 -4.51
CA GLU A 30 11.07 -5.59 -3.41
C GLU A 30 9.95 -6.59 -3.73
N SER A 31 9.64 -7.48 -2.78
CA SER A 31 8.51 -8.39 -2.91
C SER A 31 7.18 -7.64 -2.85
N THR A 32 6.17 -8.14 -3.57
CA THR A 32 4.81 -7.59 -3.53
C THR A 32 4.27 -7.57 -2.11
N GLN A 33 4.55 -8.62 -1.33
CA GLN A 33 4.16 -8.69 0.07
C GLN A 33 4.75 -7.55 0.92
N SER A 34 6.06 -7.26 0.78
CA SER A 34 6.71 -6.16 1.50
C SER A 34 6.08 -4.81 1.13
N TYR A 35 5.84 -4.60 -0.16
CA TYR A 35 5.18 -3.40 -0.67
C TYR A 35 3.77 -3.23 -0.06
N ILE A 36 2.95 -4.28 -0.09
CA ILE A 36 1.58 -4.27 0.46
C ILE A 36 1.61 -3.94 1.96
N GLN A 37 2.49 -4.60 2.72
CA GLN A 37 2.60 -4.40 4.17
C GLN A 37 2.95 -2.95 4.52
N ASP A 38 3.89 -2.35 3.79
CA ASP A 38 4.31 -0.97 4.01
C ASP A 38 3.20 0.04 3.67
N VAL A 39 2.51 -0.15 2.53
CA VAL A 39 1.36 0.69 2.15
C VAL A 39 0.24 0.62 3.18
N LEU A 40 -0.14 -0.59 3.62
CA LEU A 40 -1.19 -0.76 4.63
C LEU A 40 -0.78 -0.19 5.99
N GLY A 41 0.51 -0.32 6.35
CA GLY A 41 1.08 0.29 7.56
C GLY A 41 0.99 1.81 7.53
N LEU A 42 1.32 2.44 6.40
CA LEU A 42 1.19 3.88 6.18
C LEU A 42 -0.28 4.33 6.28
N CYS A 43 -1.21 3.62 5.63
CA CYS A 43 -2.64 3.93 5.73
C CYS A 43 -3.14 3.84 7.18
N HIS A 44 -2.69 2.84 7.95
CA HIS A 44 -3.05 2.69 9.36
C HIS A 44 -2.51 3.84 10.22
N GLN A 45 -1.29 4.33 9.96
CA GLN A 45 -0.73 5.49 10.67
C GLN A 45 -1.48 6.79 10.37
N ILE A 46 -2.11 6.89 9.20
CA ILE A 46 -2.86 8.07 8.75
C ILE A 46 -4.30 8.05 9.31
N GLU A 47 -4.90 6.87 9.42
CA GLU A 47 -6.30 6.68 9.83
C GLU A 47 -6.51 6.86 11.35
N SER A 48 -6.64 8.13 11.76
CA SER A 48 -7.46 8.55 12.91
C SER A 48 -8.51 9.61 12.54
N ASN A 49 -8.54 10.14 11.31
CA ASN A 49 -9.41 11.26 10.92
C ASN A 49 -9.90 11.28 9.44
N MET A 50 -9.52 10.34 8.58
CA MET A 50 -10.01 10.31 7.18
C MET A 50 -9.85 8.91 6.56
N PRO A 51 -10.88 8.36 5.89
CA PRO A 51 -10.74 7.13 5.13
C PRO A 51 -9.94 7.39 3.84
N GLU A 52 -8.80 6.74 3.68
CA GLU A 52 -8.05 6.73 2.42
C GLU A 52 -8.43 5.49 1.60
N ASP A 53 -8.50 5.64 0.27
CA ASP A 53 -8.73 4.51 -0.64
C ASP A 53 -7.46 3.66 -0.75
N LYS A 54 -7.33 2.69 0.17
CA LYS A 54 -6.19 1.78 0.27
C LYS A 54 -5.94 1.01 -1.03
N VAL A 55 -7.00 0.64 -1.76
CA VAL A 55 -6.87 -0.11 -3.02
C VAL A 55 -6.24 0.78 -4.09
N SER A 56 -6.67 2.04 -4.20
CA SER A 56 -6.05 3.01 -5.11
C SER A 56 -4.56 3.20 -4.82
N HIS A 57 -4.18 3.30 -3.53
CA HIS A 57 -2.78 3.41 -3.14
C HIS A 57 -1.92 2.19 -3.47
N LEU A 58 -2.50 0.99 -3.39
CA LEU A 58 -1.83 -0.25 -3.79
C LEU A 58 -1.71 -0.36 -5.31
N MET A 59 -2.79 -0.07 -6.04
CA MET A 59 -2.83 -0.18 -7.51
C MET A 59 -1.86 0.79 -8.19
N LYS A 60 -1.74 2.03 -7.70
CA LYS A 60 -0.92 3.06 -8.36
C LYS A 60 0.60 2.79 -8.27
N GLY A 61 1.03 2.04 -7.26
CA GLY A 61 2.45 1.89 -6.94
C GLY A 61 2.98 0.48 -7.14
N ILE A 62 2.12 -0.50 -7.41
CA ILE A 62 2.56 -1.88 -7.67
C ILE A 62 3.43 -1.95 -8.93
N ALA A 63 4.33 -2.93 -9.00
CA ALA A 63 5.14 -3.19 -10.20
C ALA A 63 4.27 -3.32 -11.46
N GLU A 64 4.75 -2.79 -12.58
CA GLU A 64 3.97 -2.63 -13.80
C GLU A 64 3.46 -3.96 -14.39
N ASP A 65 4.27 -5.01 -14.30
CA ASP A 65 3.91 -6.37 -14.74
C ASP A 65 2.76 -6.95 -13.92
N VAL A 66 2.80 -6.77 -12.60
CA VAL A 66 1.71 -7.14 -11.68
C VAL A 66 0.48 -6.28 -11.96
N TYR A 67 0.64 -4.96 -12.12
CA TYR A 67 -0.46 -4.04 -12.46
C TYR A 67 -1.21 -4.51 -13.72
N ARG A 68 -0.48 -4.82 -14.80
CA ARG A 68 -1.06 -5.31 -16.06
C ARG A 68 -1.86 -6.59 -15.86
N ALA A 69 -1.40 -7.51 -15.02
CA ALA A 69 -2.13 -8.74 -14.71
C ALA A 69 -3.41 -8.48 -13.89
N LEU A 70 -3.39 -7.47 -13.01
CA LEU A 70 -4.51 -7.06 -12.17
C LEU A 70 -5.61 -6.31 -12.94
N LEU A 71 -5.31 -5.65 -14.07
CA LEU A 71 -6.30 -4.89 -14.85
C LEU A 71 -7.53 -5.69 -15.30
N THR A 72 -7.40 -7.00 -15.41
CA THR A 72 -8.51 -7.89 -15.83
C THR A 72 -9.34 -8.41 -14.65
N LYS A 73 -9.00 -8.00 -13.42
CA LYS A 73 -9.57 -8.54 -12.19
C LYS A 73 -10.50 -7.52 -11.56
N GLU A 74 -11.56 -8.05 -10.95
CA GLU A 74 -12.41 -7.25 -10.09
C GLU A 74 -11.77 -7.14 -8.71
N ILE A 75 -11.39 -5.92 -8.33
CA ILE A 75 -10.72 -5.60 -7.07
C ILE A 75 -11.52 -4.49 -6.39
N ARG A 76 -12.25 -4.84 -5.33
CA ARG A 76 -13.06 -3.89 -4.55
C ARG A 76 -12.48 -3.63 -3.17
N THR A 77 -11.67 -4.57 -2.67
CA THR A 77 -11.09 -4.53 -1.33
C THR A 77 -9.60 -4.81 -1.36
N THR A 78 -8.91 -4.45 -0.28
CA THR A 78 -7.50 -4.83 -0.09
C THR A 78 -7.32 -6.35 -0.05
N ALA A 79 -8.32 -7.09 0.43
CA ALA A 79 -8.31 -8.56 0.42
C ALA A 79 -8.35 -9.12 -1.01
N ASP A 80 -9.17 -8.54 -1.89
CA ASP A 80 -9.20 -8.93 -3.31
C ASP A 80 -7.86 -8.68 -3.98
N PHE A 81 -7.26 -7.51 -3.71
CA PHE A 81 -5.94 -7.15 -4.22
C PHE A 81 -4.88 -8.16 -3.79
N ILE A 82 -4.79 -8.46 -2.48
CA ILE A 82 -3.83 -9.41 -1.91
C ILE A 82 -4.02 -10.80 -2.54
N LYS A 83 -5.26 -11.27 -2.64
CA LYS A 83 -5.60 -12.56 -3.22
C LYS A 83 -5.10 -12.67 -4.67
N TRP A 84 -5.33 -11.64 -5.49
CA TRP A 84 -4.89 -11.66 -6.88
C TRP A 84 -3.38 -11.55 -7.02
N CYS A 85 -2.70 -10.74 -6.20
CA CYS A 85 -1.24 -10.70 -6.17
C CYS A 85 -0.63 -12.07 -5.85
N GLN A 86 -1.13 -12.75 -4.81
CA GLN A 86 -0.69 -14.09 -4.44
C GLN A 86 -0.90 -15.09 -5.60
N HIS A 87 -2.07 -15.04 -6.23
CA HIS A 87 -2.36 -15.90 -7.38
C HIS A 87 -1.41 -15.65 -8.56
N ILE A 88 -1.06 -14.39 -8.84
CA ILE A 88 -0.10 -14.04 -9.91
C ILE A 88 1.28 -14.59 -9.57
N GLU A 89 1.75 -14.41 -8.33
CA GLU A 89 3.05 -14.92 -7.87
C GLU A 89 3.12 -16.45 -7.96
N GLU A 90 2.07 -17.15 -7.54
CA GLU A 90 1.96 -18.61 -7.69
C GLU A 90 2.04 -19.05 -9.16
N MET A 91 1.41 -18.32 -10.08
CA MET A 91 1.46 -18.64 -11.51
C MET A 91 2.83 -18.34 -12.12
N GLN A 92 3.49 -17.26 -11.70
CA GLN A 92 4.84 -16.93 -12.14
C GLN A 92 5.86 -17.98 -11.68
N GLN A 93 5.73 -18.51 -10.46
CA GLN A 93 6.61 -19.57 -9.95
C GLN A 93 6.46 -20.90 -10.71
N ARG A 94 5.30 -21.17 -11.32
CA ARG A 94 5.05 -22.39 -12.10
C ARG A 94 5.55 -22.30 -13.55
N ARG A 95 5.92 -21.11 -14.01
CA ARG A 95 6.46 -20.88 -15.35
C ARG A 95 7.94 -21.29 -15.34
N ILE A 96 8.18 -22.59 -15.50
CA ILE A 96 9.50 -23.20 -15.71
C ILE A 96 9.87 -23.07 -17.19
#